data_AF-A0A7T0HDM3-F1
#
_entry.id   AF-A0A7T0HDM3-F1
#
_cell.length_a   1.000
_cell.length_b   1.000
_cell.length_c   1.000
_cell.angle_alpha   90.00
_cell.angle_beta   90.00
_cell.angle_gamma   90.00
#
_symmetry.space_group_name_H-M   'P 1'
#
loop_
_entity.id
_entity.type
_entity.pdbx_description
1 polymer ?
#
loop_
_entity_poly.entity_id
_entity_poly.type
_entity_poly.pdbx_seq_one_letter_code
_entity_poly.pdbx_strand_id
1 'polypeptide(L)' 'MGYAPHNGKPNPPSAINLKGRWLEESGFITGMPVTVTVGRGRIIIETQINL' A
#
# COMPACT_ATOMS: atom_id res chain seq x y z
N MET A 1 7.53 -21.74 22.10
CA MET A 1 7.26 -21.06 20.82
C MET A 1 8.59 -20.49 20.33
N GLY A 2 9.04 -20.88 19.14
CA GLY A 2 10.29 -20.38 18.55
C GLY A 2 10.02 -19.94 17.13
N TYR A 3 10.31 -18.67 16.82
CA TYR A 3 10.27 -18.17 15.46
C TYR A 3 11.47 -18.75 14.69
N ALA A 4 11.23 -19.30 13.50
CA ALA A 4 12.31 -19.70 12.60
C ALA A 4 13.04 -18.43 12.12
N PRO A 5 14.37 -18.32 12.30
CA PRO A 5 15.11 -17.15 11.87
C PRO A 5 15.02 -17.02 10.35
N HIS A 6 14.76 -15.81 9.86
CA HIS A 6 14.65 -15.49 8.43
C HIS A 6 16.02 -15.52 7.74
N ASN A 7 16.77 -16.62 7.85
CA ASN A 7 18.00 -16.94 7.11
C ASN A 7 19.02 -15.77 6.96
N GLY A 8 19.11 -14.88 7.95
CA GLY A 8 19.97 -13.69 7.92
C GLY A 8 19.52 -12.57 6.96
N LYS A 9 18.37 -12.69 6.30
CA LYS A 9 17.82 -11.63 5.46
C LYS A 9 17.28 -10.49 6.34
N PRO A 10 17.59 -9.22 6.02
CA PRO A 10 16.99 -8.08 6.70
C PRO A 10 15.48 -8.18 6.63
N ASN A 11 14.81 -7.81 7.73
CA ASN A 11 13.36 -7.71 7.71
C ASN A 11 12.96 -6.70 6.61
N PRO A 12 11.97 -7.01 5.77
CA PRO A 12 11.55 -6.06 4.74
C PRO A 12 11.09 -4.76 5.40
N PRO A 13 11.27 -3.61 4.71
CA PRO A 13 10.72 -2.35 5.17
C PRO A 13 9.23 -2.49 5.49
N SER A 14 8.76 -1.76 6.50
CA SER A 14 7.33 -1.74 6.83
C SER A 14 6.53 -1.25 5.63
N ALA A 15 5.56 -2.04 5.19
CA ALA A 15 4.73 -1.75 4.03
C ALA A 15 3.26 -2.03 4.32
N ILE A 16 2.39 -1.16 3.82
CA ILE A 16 0.94 -1.37 3.81
C ILE A 16 0.59 -1.99 2.46
N ASN A 17 0.09 -3.22 2.47
CA ASN A 17 -0.32 -3.94 1.26
C ASN A 17 -1.85 -3.90 1.15
N LEU A 18 -2.37 -3.17 0.17
CA LEU A 18 -3.80 -3.17 -0.18
C LEU A 18 -4.03 -4.16 -1.32
N LYS A 19 -5.11 -4.96 -1.25
CA LYS A 19 -5.45 -5.97 -2.26
C LYS A 19 -6.97 -6.08 -2.42
N GLY A 20 -7.40 -6.49 -3.61
CA GLY A 20 -8.79 -6.82 -3.91
C GLY A 20 -9.33 -6.06 -5.12
N ARG A 21 -10.43 -6.57 -5.69
CA ARG A 21 -11.10 -5.99 -6.86
C ARG A 21 -11.63 -4.57 -6.62
N TRP A 22 -11.96 -4.26 -5.37
CA TRP A 22 -12.43 -2.94 -4.95
C TRP A 22 -11.45 -1.80 -5.29
N LEU A 23 -10.15 -2.08 -5.41
CA LEU A 23 -9.15 -1.09 -5.81
C LEU A 23 -9.38 -0.63 -7.25
N GLU A 24 -9.53 -1.58 -8.18
CA GLU A 24 -9.81 -1.29 -9.59
C GLU A 24 -11.19 -0.63 -9.76
N GLU A 25 -12.20 -1.13 -9.04
CA GLU A 25 -13.56 -0.55 -9.02
C GLU A 25 -13.58 0.88 -8.46
N SER A 26 -12.62 1.22 -7.58
CA SER A 26 -12.42 2.57 -7.05
C SER A 26 -11.49 3.44 -7.90
N GLY A 27 -11.05 2.96 -9.07
CA GLY A 27 -10.22 3.73 -10.01
C GLY A 27 -8.70 3.57 -9.84
N PHE A 28 -8.23 2.72 -8.93
CA PHE A 28 -6.80 2.41 -8.80
C PHE A 28 -6.36 1.43 -9.88
N ILE A 29 -5.86 1.97 -11.00
CA ILE A 29 -5.39 1.18 -12.14
C ILE A 29 -3.86 1.11 -12.12
N THR A 30 -3.31 -0.05 -12.48
CA THR A 30 -1.86 -0.25 -12.58
C THR A 30 -1.23 0.75 -13.55
N GLY A 31 -0.10 1.35 -13.15
CA GLY A 31 0.62 2.33 -13.97
C GLY A 31 0.09 3.77 -13.85
N MET A 32 -1.00 4.00 -13.10
CA MET A 32 -1.46 5.35 -12.79
C MET A 32 -0.74 5.92 -11.56
N PRO A 33 -0.42 7.22 -11.57
CA PRO A 33 0.12 7.87 -10.39
C PRO A 33 -0.97 8.05 -9.32
N VAL A 34 -0.54 7.94 -8.06
CA VAL A 34 -1.38 8.13 -6.88
C VAL A 34 -0.74 9.17 -5.97
N THR A 35 -1.57 9.90 -5.23
CA THR A 35 -1.15 10.80 -4.16
C THR A 35 -1.37 10.12 -2.83
N VAL A 36 -0.36 10.17 -1.95
CA VAL A 36 -0.44 9.64 -0.59
C VAL A 36 -0.25 10.79 0.39
N THR A 37 -1.26 11.04 1.21
CA THR A 37 -1.26 12.12 2.19
C THR A 37 -1.45 11.56 3.59
N VAL A 38 -0.62 12.02 4.53
CA VAL A 38 -0.75 11.67 5.95
C VAL A 38 -1.51 12.76 6.68
N GLY A 39 -2.66 12.41 7.22
CA GLY A 39 -3.46 13.26 8.11
C GLY A 39 -3.36 12.78 9.55
N ARG A 40 -3.96 13.55 10.47
CA ARG A 40 -4.04 13.15 11.88
C ARG A 40 -4.86 11.85 12.01
N GLY A 41 -4.21 10.75 12.38
CA GLY A 41 -4.84 9.45 12.60
C GLY A 41 -5.29 8.70 11.35
N ARG A 42 -4.88 9.13 10.14
CA ARG A 42 -5.27 8.47 8.89
C ARG A 42 -4.26 8.66 7.76
N ILE A 43 -4.25 7.72 6.84
CA ILE A 43 -3.57 7.83 5.54
C ILE A 43 -4.66 7.93 4.49
N ILE A 44 -4.52 8.90 3.59
CA ILE A 44 -5.40 9.10 2.45
C ILE A 44 -4.61 8.75 1.20
N ILE A 45 -5.16 7.88 0.36
CA ILE A 45 -4.57 7.48 -0.91
C ILE A 45 -5.60 7.82 -1.98
N GLU A 46 -5.20 8.65 -2.94
CA GLU A 46 -6.08 9.18 -3.98
C GLU A 46 -5.46 8.91 -5.35
N THR A 47 -6.30 8.47 -6.29
CA THR A 47 -5.92 8.35 -7.70
C THR A 47 -5.83 9.74 -8.32
N GLN A 48 -4.79 10.03 -9.10
CA GLN A 48 -4.77 11.25 -9.91
C GLN A 48 -5.63 11.02 -11.17
N ILE A 49 -6.95 11.07 -11.01
CA ILE A 49 -7.88 11.14 -12.14
C ILE A 49 -7.88 12.61 -12.59
N ASN A 50 -7.24 12.90 -13.72
CA ASN A 50 -7.50 14.14 -14.44
C ASN A 50 -8.87 14.00 -15.10
N LEU A 51 -9.91 14.54 -14.46
CA LEU A 51 -11.23 14.68 -15.08
C LEU A 51 -11.25 15.87 -16.04
#